data_AF-A0A225WDY6-F1
#
_entry.id   AF-A0A225WDY6-F1
#
_cell.length_a   1.000
_cell.length_b   1.000
_cell.length_c   1.000
_cell.angle_alpha   90.00
_cell.angle_beta   90.00
_cell.angle_gamma   90.00
#
_symmetry.space_group_name_H-M   'P 1'
#
loop_
_entity.id
_entity.type
_entity.pdbx_description
1 polymer ?
#
loop_
_entity_poly.entity_id
_entity_poly.type
_entity_poly.pdbx_seq_one_letter_code
_entity_poly.pdbx_strand_id
1 'polypeptide(L)'
;MLTPVQREALVEIISSTLDDGGQIPWRKMVQSSTFANITYDTLRREGKVVLRQLKAPRNKPIKRRIDQISAEVVESEPFVDQERITELEVHKQMKALQQQVENLTASIDEKNKQLAEEEKTGKQMQYLQQCISELSAIIANKDKLLAEANARYDALKEGLEQLVSDQ
;
A
#
# COMPACT_ATOMS: atom_id res chain seq x y z
N MET A 1 21.74 27.33 -7.78
CA MET A 1 23.10 27.20 -7.23
C MET A 1 22.97 27.15 -5.71
N LEU A 2 23.69 26.24 -5.04
CA LEU A 2 23.67 26.16 -3.56
C LEU A 2 24.51 27.28 -2.94
N THR A 3 24.08 27.81 -1.79
CA THR A 3 24.91 28.68 -0.96
C THR A 3 26.09 27.89 -0.36
N PRO A 4 27.19 28.55 0.08
CA PRO A 4 28.32 27.87 0.72
C PRO A 4 27.90 27.01 1.92
N VAL A 5 27.04 27.54 2.80
CA VAL A 5 26.50 26.83 3.97
C VAL A 5 25.71 25.58 3.57
N GLN A 6 24.91 25.66 2.51
CA GLN A 6 24.18 24.51 1.97
C GLN A 6 25.09 23.47 1.34
N ARG A 7 26.21 23.90 0.72
CA ARG A 7 27.20 22.99 0.15
C ARG A 7 27.96 22.24 1.24
N GLU A 8 28.32 22.90 2.33
CA GLU A 8 28.98 22.26 3.49
C GLU A 8 28.08 21.22 4.15
N ALA A 9 26.83 21.57 4.45
CA ALA A 9 25.85 20.62 4.99
C ALA A 9 25.63 19.42 4.06
N LEU A 10 25.66 19.64 2.74
CA LEU A 10 25.53 18.58 1.75
C LEU A 10 26.76 17.65 1.72
N VAL A 11 27.97 18.20 1.87
CA VAL A 11 29.21 17.42 1.97
C VAL A 11 29.20 16.55 3.23
N GLU A 12 28.78 17.10 4.36
CA GLU A 12 28.71 16.39 5.65
C GLU A 12 27.75 15.21 5.59
N ILE A 13 26.52 15.45 5.11
CA ILE A 13 25.50 14.40 4.96
C ILE A 13 25.96 13.32 3.98
N ILE A 14 26.55 13.70 2.84
CA ILE A 14 27.01 12.73 1.84
C ILE A 14 28.20 11.91 2.38
N SER A 15 29.16 12.54 3.07
CA SER A 15 30.32 11.85 3.66
C SER A 15 29.87 10.84 4.72
N SER A 16 29.01 11.25 5.66
CA SER A 16 28.46 10.35 6.68
C SER A 16 27.71 9.17 6.06
N THR A 17 26.88 9.41 5.03
CA THR A 17 26.18 8.30 4.35
C THR A 17 27.11 7.39 3.54
N LEU A 18 28.25 7.88 3.07
CA LEU A 18 29.24 7.07 2.37
C LEU A 18 30.00 6.16 3.35
N ASP A 19 30.34 6.68 4.53
CA ASP A 19 31.00 5.93 5.59
C ASP A 19 30.09 4.80 6.12
N ASP A 20 28.79 5.07 6.23
CA ASP A 20 27.77 4.09 6.65
C ASP A 20 27.30 3.17 5.50
N GLY A 21 27.78 3.37 4.27
CA GLY A 21 27.34 2.61 3.08
C GLY A 21 25.85 2.79 2.72
N GLY A 22 25.21 3.81 3.28
CA GLY A 22 23.78 4.05 3.21
C GLY A 22 23.32 4.81 1.96
N GLN A 23 21.99 4.84 1.76
CA GLN A 23 21.39 5.62 0.68
C GLN A 23 21.25 7.09 1.10
N ILE A 24 21.77 8.01 0.27
CA ILE A 24 21.64 9.46 0.51
C ILE A 24 20.15 9.86 0.55
N PRO A 25 19.64 10.44 1.65
CA PRO A 25 18.22 10.65 1.87
C PRO A 25 17.70 11.94 1.20
N TRP A 26 17.89 12.08 -0.11
CA TRP A 26 17.57 13.28 -0.89
C TRP A 26 16.18 13.87 -0.62
N ARG A 27 15.16 13.03 -0.44
CA ARG A 27 13.78 13.49 -0.21
C ARG A 27 13.58 14.10 1.17
N LYS A 28 14.26 13.57 2.19
CA LYS A 28 14.22 14.09 3.57
C LYS A 28 15.01 15.39 3.68
N MET A 29 16.08 15.52 2.90
CA MET A 29 16.92 16.73 2.92
C MET A 29 16.18 17.98 2.44
N VAL A 30 15.28 17.89 1.46
CA VAL A 30 14.46 19.04 1.00
C VAL A 30 13.50 19.54 2.10
N GLN A 31 13.19 18.70 3.09
CA GLN A 31 12.35 19.07 4.24
C GLN A 31 13.14 19.72 5.38
N SER A 32 14.47 19.73 5.30
CA SER A 32 15.34 20.41 6.27
C SER A 32 15.28 21.92 6.09
N SER A 33 15.32 22.65 7.20
CA SER A 33 15.45 24.12 7.21
C SER A 33 16.65 24.61 6.39
N THR A 34 17.73 23.81 6.32
CA THR A 34 18.94 24.13 5.54
C THR A 34 18.67 24.19 4.04
N PHE A 35 17.74 23.39 3.52
CA PHE A 35 17.44 23.28 2.08
C PHE A 35 16.02 23.72 1.69
N ALA A 36 15.29 24.38 2.59
CA ALA A 36 13.88 24.74 2.42
C ALA A 36 13.55 25.55 1.16
N ASN A 37 14.53 26.29 0.60
CA ASN A 37 14.37 27.12 -0.60
C ASN A 37 14.93 26.47 -1.88
N ILE A 38 15.22 25.17 -1.86
CA ILE A 38 15.84 24.45 -2.98
C ILE A 38 14.91 23.34 -3.46
N THR A 39 14.69 23.28 -4.78
CA THR A 39 13.94 22.17 -5.38
C THR A 39 14.70 20.86 -5.29
N TYR A 40 13.96 19.76 -5.17
CA TYR A 40 14.52 18.40 -5.13
C TYR A 40 15.51 18.13 -6.27
N ASP A 41 15.18 18.53 -7.50
CA ASP A 41 16.05 18.29 -8.67
C ASP A 41 17.36 19.07 -8.61
N THR A 42 17.33 20.28 -8.05
CA THR A 42 18.52 21.10 -7.84
C THR A 42 19.42 20.47 -6.78
N LEU A 43 18.84 20.06 -5.66
CA LEU A 43 19.57 19.39 -4.57
C LEU A 43 20.20 18.08 -5.03
N ARG A 44 19.45 17.27 -5.78
CA ARG A 44 19.93 15.99 -6.33
C ARG A 44 21.04 16.18 -7.36
N ARG A 45 20.95 17.21 -8.21
CA ARG A 45 21.98 17.52 -9.22
C ARG A 45 23.28 17.95 -8.56
N GLU A 46 23.21 18.92 -7.65
CA GLU A 46 24.37 19.47 -6.94
C GLU A 46 25.00 18.41 -6.02
N GLY A 47 24.17 17.60 -5.36
CA GLY A 47 24.65 16.52 -4.52
C GLY A 47 25.34 15.40 -5.31
N LYS A 48 24.91 15.10 -6.55
CA LYS A 48 25.67 14.20 -7.44
C LYS A 48 27.04 14.77 -7.80
N VAL A 49 27.17 16.09 -7.94
CA VAL A 49 28.46 16.74 -8.20
C VAL A 49 29.37 16.60 -6.97
N VAL A 50 28.85 16.87 -5.77
CA VAL A 50 29.57 16.67 -4.51
C VAL A 50 30.00 15.22 -4.32
N LEU A 51 29.09 14.27 -4.56
CA LEU A 51 29.39 12.84 -4.50
C LEU A 51 30.53 12.43 -5.45
N ARG A 52 30.56 12.98 -6.68
CA ARG A 52 31.67 12.76 -7.62
C ARG A 52 32.97 13.38 -7.14
N GLN A 53 32.92 14.55 -6.49
CA GLN A 53 34.10 15.21 -5.93
C GLN A 53 34.68 14.45 -4.73
N LEU A 54 33.81 13.87 -3.89
CA LEU A 54 34.22 13.03 -2.76
C LEU A 54 34.76 11.66 -3.19
N LYS A 55 34.21 11.09 -4.27
CA LYS A 55 34.68 9.83 -4.87
C LYS A 55 35.88 9.98 -5.80
N ALA A 56 36.18 11.19 -6.25
CA ALA A 56 37.35 11.40 -7.11
C ALA A 56 38.62 11.20 -6.27
N PRO A 57 39.57 10.36 -6.72
CA PRO A 57 40.87 10.26 -6.07
C PRO A 57 41.48 11.66 -6.05
N ARG A 58 41.90 12.12 -4.88
CA ARG A 58 42.38 13.48 -4.62
C ARG A 58 43.79 13.70 -5.19
N ASN A 59 44.03 13.30 -6.44
CA ASN A 59 45.28 13.57 -7.15
C ASN A 59 45.15 14.91 -7.87
N LYS A 60 45.56 15.98 -7.18
CA LYS A 60 46.03 17.19 -7.86
C LYS A 60 47.17 16.76 -8.79
N PRO A 61 47.22 17.19 -10.07
CA PRO A 61 48.34 16.83 -10.94
C PRO A 61 49.56 17.64 -10.51
N ILE A 62 50.36 17.07 -9.60
CA ILE A 62 51.72 17.52 -9.34
C ILE A 62 52.54 17.02 -10.54
N LYS A 63 52.93 17.94 -11.42
CA LYS A 63 53.88 17.71 -12.52
C LYS A 63 55.17 17.08 -11.96
N ARG A 64 55.44 15.81 -12.26
CA ARG A 64 56.78 15.16 -12.16
C ARG A 64 56.87 14.15 -13.30
N ARG A 65 57.57 14.48 -14.39
CA ARG A 65 58.97 14.12 -14.67
C ARG A 65 59.24 12.64 -14.35
N ILE A 66 59.21 11.86 -15.43
CA ILE A 66 59.59 10.44 -15.52
C ILE A 66 61.05 10.33 -15.06
N ASP A 67 61.32 9.46 -14.09
CA ASP A 67 62.41 8.49 -14.16
C ASP A 67 62.35 7.50 -12.98
N GLN A 68 62.24 6.21 -13.35
CA GLN A 68 62.79 5.03 -12.69
C GLN A 68 62.57 4.81 -11.19
N ILE A 69 61.63 3.93 -10.84
CA ILE A 69 61.85 2.87 -9.82
C ILE A 69 61.09 1.62 -10.27
N SER A 70 61.85 0.58 -10.64
CA SER A 70 61.37 -0.80 -10.69
C SER A 70 61.21 -1.31 -9.26
N ALA A 71 60.00 -1.69 -8.88
CA ALA A 71 59.74 -2.54 -7.73
C ALA A 71 58.43 -3.29 -7.96
N GLU A 72 58.55 -4.61 -8.11
CA GLU A 72 57.53 -5.65 -7.99
C GLU A 72 56.06 -5.23 -8.17
N VAL A 73 55.55 -5.48 -9.37
CA VAL A 73 54.13 -5.74 -9.57
C VAL A 73 53.85 -7.10 -8.96
N VAL A 74 53.49 -7.12 -7.67
CA VAL A 74 52.59 -8.15 -7.17
C VAL A 74 51.23 -7.78 -7.73
N GLU A 75 50.85 -8.40 -8.85
CA GLU A 75 49.45 -8.54 -9.24
C GLU A 75 48.75 -9.30 -8.12
N SER A 76 48.25 -8.56 -7.13
CA SER A 76 47.18 -9.08 -6.30
C SER A 76 45.94 -9.10 -7.18
N GLU A 77 45.64 -10.28 -7.72
CA GLU A 77 44.32 -10.59 -8.27
C GLU A 77 43.23 -10.05 -7.33
N PRO A 78 42.12 -9.51 -7.85
CA PRO A 78 41.04 -9.06 -7.00
C PRO A 78 40.44 -10.31 -6.37
N PHE A 79 40.82 -10.60 -5.12
CA PHE A 79 40.11 -11.52 -4.26
C PHE A 79 38.75 -10.88 -3.95
N VAL A 80 37.83 -11.00 -4.89
CA VAL A 80 36.44 -10.70 -4.66
C VAL A 80 35.94 -11.85 -3.80
N ASP A 81 35.84 -11.62 -2.49
CA ASP A 81 35.27 -12.56 -1.52
C ASP A 81 33.91 -13.06 -2.06
N GLN A 82 33.93 -14.23 -2.72
CA GLN A 82 32.74 -14.87 -3.27
C GLN A 82 31.67 -15.06 -2.18
N GLU A 83 32.13 -15.25 -0.95
CA GLU A 83 31.33 -15.37 0.27
C GLU A 83 30.55 -14.08 0.60
N ARG A 84 31.16 -12.90 0.46
CA ARG A 84 30.47 -11.61 0.63
C ARG A 84 29.44 -11.33 -0.46
N ILE A 85 29.68 -11.80 -1.69
CA ILE A 85 28.70 -11.70 -2.79
C ILE A 85 27.49 -12.58 -2.47
N THR A 86 27.71 -13.82 -2.01
CA THR A 86 26.61 -14.72 -1.64
C THR A 86 25.80 -14.19 -0.46
N GLU A 87 26.42 -13.61 0.56
CA GLU A 87 25.71 -12.98 1.68
C GLU A 87 24.85 -11.79 1.24
N LEU A 88 25.36 -10.95 0.35
CA LEU A 88 24.62 -9.81 -0.20
C LEU A 88 23.41 -10.28 -1.03
N GLU A 89 23.54 -11.37 -1.77
CA GLU A 89 22.45 -11.98 -2.53
C GLU A 89 21.40 -12.60 -1.62
N VAL A 90 21.81 -13.32 -0.57
CA VAL A 90 20.91 -13.86 0.46
C VAL A 90 20.15 -12.73 1.16
N HIS A 91 20.82 -11.63 1.53
CA HIS A 91 20.15 -10.47 2.13
C HIS A 91 19.12 -9.84 1.18
N LYS A 92 19.42 -9.73 -0.12
CA LYS A 92 18.46 -9.23 -1.12
C LYS A 92 17.25 -10.15 -1.26
N GLN A 93 17.47 -11.47 -1.30
CA GLN A 93 16.39 -12.45 -1.36
C GLN A 93 15.53 -12.42 -0.09
N MET A 94 16.15 -12.33 1.08
CA MET A 94 15.44 -12.25 2.36
C MET A 94 14.55 -11.00 2.43
N LYS A 95 15.05 -9.84 1.97
CA LYS A 95 14.26 -8.61 1.89
C LYS A 95 13.11 -8.72 0.88
N ALA A 96 13.34 -9.37 -0.25
CA ALA A 96 12.28 -9.62 -1.24
C ALA A 96 11.19 -10.55 -0.67
N LEU A 97 11.58 -11.59 0.06
CA LEU A 97 10.65 -12.50 0.73
C LEU A 97 9.86 -11.78 1.84
N GLN A 98 10.51 -10.95 2.65
CA GLN A 98 9.82 -10.11 3.65
C GLN A 98 8.76 -9.23 2.99
N GLN A 99 9.10 -8.56 1.88
CA GLN A 99 8.14 -7.75 1.15
C GLN A 99 6.98 -8.58 0.56
N GLN A 100 7.27 -9.79 0.07
CA GLN A 100 6.23 -10.70 -0.40
C GLN A 100 5.29 -11.12 0.74
N VAL A 101 5.83 -11.44 1.92
CA VAL A 101 5.03 -11.77 3.10
C VAL A 101 4.15 -10.60 3.51
N GLU A 102 4.71 -9.39 3.61
CA GLU A 102 3.92 -8.19 3.93
C GLU A 102 2.79 -7.96 2.94
N ASN A 103 3.06 -8.11 1.64
CA ASN A 103 2.05 -7.95 0.60
C ASN A 103 0.96 -9.03 0.70
N LEU A 104 1.33 -10.28 0.99
CA LEU A 104 0.39 -11.37 1.18
C LEU A 104 -0.47 -11.15 2.43
N THR A 105 0.13 -10.70 3.54
CA THR A 105 -0.62 -10.34 4.75
C THR A 105 -1.64 -9.24 4.48
N ALA A 106 -1.23 -8.16 3.81
CA ALA A 106 -2.15 -7.10 3.42
C ALA A 106 -3.29 -7.61 2.52
N SER A 107 -2.98 -8.52 1.58
CA SER A 107 -4.00 -9.15 0.74
C SER A 107 -4.96 -10.03 1.52
N ILE A 108 -4.49 -10.75 2.54
CA ILE A 108 -5.33 -11.57 3.41
C ILE A 108 -6.25 -10.68 4.24
N ASP A 109 -5.73 -9.59 4.81
CA ASP A 109 -6.53 -8.65 5.60
C ASP A 109 -7.66 -8.03 4.77
N GLU A 110 -7.36 -7.66 3.52
CA GLU A 110 -8.37 -7.15 2.60
C GLU A 110 -9.44 -8.20 2.26
N LYS A 111 -9.02 -9.46 2.04
CA LYS A 111 -9.96 -10.56 1.80
C LYS A 111 -10.84 -10.86 3.00
N ASN A 112 -10.29 -10.78 4.21
CA ASN A 112 -11.06 -10.98 5.44
C ASN A 112 -12.12 -9.88 5.63
N LYS A 113 -11.81 -8.63 5.27
CA LYS A 113 -12.81 -7.54 5.29
C LYS A 113 -13.94 -7.80 4.30
N GLN A 114 -13.61 -8.19 3.07
CA GLN A 114 -14.61 -8.54 2.04
C GLN A 114 -15.52 -9.68 2.53
N LEU A 115 -14.96 -10.74 3.11
CA LEU A 115 -15.75 -11.84 3.67
C LEU A 115 -16.66 -11.38 4.81
N ALA A 116 -16.19 -10.51 5.70
CA ALA A 116 -17.02 -9.97 6.78
C ALA A 116 -18.21 -9.13 6.26
N GLU A 117 -18.01 -8.38 5.17
CA GLU A 117 -19.08 -7.65 4.50
C GLU A 117 -20.08 -8.58 3.80
N GLU A 118 -19.58 -9.62 3.12
CA GLU A 118 -20.41 -10.66 2.52
C GLU A 118 -21.26 -11.40 3.57
N GLU A 119 -20.69 -11.76 4.72
CA GLU A 119 -21.47 -12.37 5.83
C GLU A 119 -22.55 -11.42 6.36
N LYS A 120 -22.23 -10.13 6.50
CA LYS A 120 -23.20 -9.13 6.96
C LYS A 120 -24.36 -8.99 5.98
N THR A 121 -24.07 -8.89 4.69
CA THR A 121 -25.10 -8.81 3.65
C THR A 121 -25.92 -10.11 3.55
N GLY A 122 -25.28 -11.27 3.72
CA GLY A 122 -25.98 -12.56 3.81
C GLY A 122 -26.98 -12.62 4.96
N LYS A 123 -26.61 -12.14 6.16
CA LYS A 123 -27.53 -12.04 7.31
C LYS A 123 -28.71 -11.09 7.04
N GLN A 124 -28.45 -9.96 6.39
CA GLN A 124 -29.51 -9.03 5.99
C GLN A 124 -30.48 -9.66 4.99
N MET A 125 -29.96 -10.42 4.02
CA MET A 125 -30.78 -11.13 3.03
C MET A 125 -31.68 -12.18 3.70
N GLN A 126 -31.14 -12.97 4.64
CA GLN A 126 -31.94 -13.94 5.40
C GLN A 126 -33.06 -13.27 6.19
N TYR A 127 -32.76 -12.15 6.86
CA TYR A 127 -33.76 -11.38 7.59
C TYR A 127 -34.88 -10.87 6.66
N LEU A 128 -34.52 -10.27 5.52
CA LEU A 128 -35.50 -9.80 4.54
C LEU A 128 -36.36 -10.95 4.00
N GLN A 129 -35.76 -12.11 3.73
CA GLN A 129 -36.48 -13.30 3.26
C GLN A 129 -37.47 -13.81 4.31
N GLN A 130 -37.10 -13.78 5.59
CA GLN A 130 -38.02 -14.08 6.68
C GLN A 130 -39.18 -13.08 6.72
N CYS A 131 -38.92 -11.78 6.68
CA CYS A 131 -39.97 -10.75 6.64
C CYS A 131 -40.92 -10.91 5.46
N ILE A 132 -40.40 -11.22 4.27
CA ILE A 132 -41.22 -11.48 3.08
C ILE A 132 -42.14 -12.70 3.31
N SER A 133 -41.61 -13.76 3.93
CA SER A 133 -42.38 -14.97 4.21
C SER A 133 -43.50 -14.70 5.23
N GLU A 134 -43.21 -13.94 6.29
CA GLU A 134 -44.20 -13.53 7.28
C GLU A 134 -45.29 -12.64 6.67
N LEU A 135 -44.91 -11.66 5.86
CA LEU A 135 -45.86 -10.80 5.15
C LEU A 135 -46.74 -11.60 4.18
N SER A 136 -46.17 -12.57 3.47
CA SER A 136 -46.92 -13.46 2.57
C SER A 136 -47.95 -14.29 3.33
N ALA A 137 -47.59 -14.81 4.51
CA ALA A 137 -48.53 -15.54 5.37
C ALA A 137 -49.65 -14.63 5.90
N ILE A 138 -49.34 -13.38 6.27
CA ILE A 138 -50.35 -12.39 6.68
C ILE A 138 -51.32 -12.10 5.54
N ILE A 139 -50.80 -11.90 4.32
CA ILE A 139 -51.63 -11.65 3.13
C ILE A 139 -52.57 -12.83 2.88
N ALA A 140 -52.04 -14.05 2.84
CA ALA A 140 -52.86 -15.25 2.63
C ALA A 140 -53.96 -15.40 3.69
N ASN A 141 -53.65 -15.10 4.96
CA ASN A 141 -54.65 -15.14 6.02
C ASN A 141 -55.72 -14.04 5.85
N LYS A 142 -55.32 -12.83 5.43
CA LYS A 142 -56.27 -11.75 5.14
C LYS A 142 -57.18 -12.08 3.97
N ASP A 143 -56.65 -12.67 2.90
CA ASP A 143 -57.44 -13.10 1.75
C ASP A 143 -58.47 -14.14 2.14
N LYS A 144 -58.09 -15.09 3.01
CA LYS A 144 -59.03 -16.06 3.59
C LYS A 144 -60.15 -15.38 4.39
N LEU A 145 -59.80 -14.46 5.29
CA LEU A 145 -60.79 -13.73 6.09
C LEU A 145 -61.72 -12.87 5.23
N LEU A 146 -61.20 -12.29 4.14
CA LEU A 146 -62.00 -11.53 3.19
C LEU A 146 -62.99 -12.44 2.44
N ALA A 147 -62.54 -13.62 2.00
CA ALA A 147 -63.42 -14.60 1.37
C ALA A 147 -64.54 -15.07 2.33
N GLU A 148 -64.21 -15.33 3.60
CA GLU A 148 -65.20 -15.66 4.62
C GLU A 148 -66.20 -14.52 4.88
N ALA A 149 -65.72 -13.27 4.93
CA ALA A 149 -66.58 -12.11 5.11
C ALA A 149 -67.54 -11.90 3.92
N ASN A 150 -67.04 -12.06 2.69
CA ASN A 150 -67.87 -11.99 1.48
C ASN A 150 -68.93 -13.08 1.47
N ALA A 151 -68.57 -14.33 1.80
CA ALA A 151 -69.54 -15.41 1.88
C ALA A 151 -70.64 -15.15 2.92
N ARG A 152 -70.30 -14.57 4.07
CA ARG A 152 -71.30 -14.16 5.09
C ARG A 152 -72.19 -13.03 4.59
N TYR A 153 -71.63 -12.06 3.88
CA TYR A 153 -72.38 -10.96 3.28
C TYR A 153 -73.38 -11.48 2.25
N ASP A 154 -72.94 -12.35 1.34
CA ASP A 154 -73.80 -12.94 0.32
C ASP A 154 -74.94 -13.76 0.94
N ALA A 155 -74.63 -14.59 1.96
CA ALA A 155 -75.67 -15.34 2.68
C ALA A 155 -76.69 -14.42 3.40
N LEU A 156 -76.23 -13.31 3.98
CA LEU A 156 -77.13 -12.33 4.61
C LEU A 156 -78.02 -11.64 3.57
N LYS A 157 -77.44 -11.30 2.41
CA LYS A 157 -78.16 -10.68 1.30
C LYS A 157 -79.25 -11.62 0.76
N GLU A 158 -78.92 -12.88 0.51
CA GLU A 158 -79.89 -13.90 0.09
C GLU A 158 -81.01 -14.08 1.12
N GLY A 159 -80.67 -14.13 2.41
CA GLY A 159 -81.67 -14.22 3.48
C GLY A 159 -82.63 -13.03 3.54
N LEU A 160 -82.12 -11.82 3.27
CA LEU A 160 -82.96 -10.61 3.17
C LEU A 160 -83.87 -10.65 1.93
N GLU A 161 -83.36 -11.08 0.78
CA GLU A 161 -84.15 -11.20 -0.45
C GLU A 161 -85.29 -12.22 -0.30
N GLN A 162 -85.05 -13.34 0.40
CA GLN A 162 -86.10 -14.31 0.75
C GLN A 162 -87.16 -13.70 1.67
N LEU A 163 -86.75 -13.04 2.75
CA LEU A 163 -87.67 -12.36 3.68
C LEU A 163 -88.57 -11.33 3.01
N VAL A 164 -88.05 -10.58 2.04
CA VAL A 164 -88.82 -9.58 1.28
C VAL A 164 -89.75 -10.25 0.26
N SER A 165 -89.38 -11.41 -0.28
CA SER A 165 -90.18 -12.14 -1.26
C SER A 165 -91.33 -12.95 -0.64
N ASP A 166 -91.20 -13.33 0.63
CA ASP A 166 -92.20 -14.10 1.39
C ASP A 166 -93.29 -13.21 2.06
N GLN A 167 -93.28 -11.88 1.82
CA GLN A 167 -94.29 -10.91 2.25
C GLN A 167 -95.25 -10.54 1.11
#